data_AF-A0A424H6S8-F1
#
_entry.id   AF-A0A424H6S8-F1
#
_cell.length_a   1.000
_cell.length_b   1.000
_cell.length_c   1.000
_cell.angle_alpha   90.00
_cell.angle_beta   90.00
_cell.angle_gamma   90.00
#
_symmetry.space_group_name_H-M   'P 1'
#
loop_
_entity.id
_entity.type
_entity.pdbx_description
1 polymer ?
#
loop_
_entity_poly.entity_id
_entity_poly.type
_entity_poly.pdbx_seq_one_letter_code
_entity_poly.pdbx_strand_id
1 'polypeptide(L)'
;MLQTGNWVGVQLRPAKKRSTVGATVRIIGNDFTAVKAKVFGQSRNAQTSSTLHFGIGEADAIEAIEVQWSDGEKTRMESPAINQYHVVVPGS
;
A
#
# COMPACT_ATOMS: atom_id res chain seq x y z
N MET A 1 10.86 -20.62 -18.80
CA MET A 1 10.37 -19.25 -19.03
C MET A 1 10.50 -18.51 -17.72
N LEU A 2 11.15 -17.35 -17.69
CA LEU A 2 11.22 -16.55 -16.46
C LEU A 2 9.84 -15.93 -16.24
N GLN A 3 9.00 -16.54 -15.38
CA GLN A 3 7.80 -15.87 -14.89
C GLN A 3 8.27 -14.68 -14.05
N THR A 4 8.24 -13.50 -14.68
CA THR A 4 8.53 -12.24 -13.99
C THR A 4 7.22 -11.89 -13.30
N GLY A 5 7.09 -12.22 -12.02
CA GLY A 5 5.86 -11.97 -11.28
C GLY A 5 5.51 -10.48 -11.29
N ASN A 6 4.23 -10.19 -11.48
CA ASN A 6 3.66 -8.85 -11.35
C ASN A 6 3.77 -8.37 -9.90
N TRP A 7 3.83 -7.05 -9.73
CA TRP A 7 3.93 -6.42 -8.42
C TRP A 7 3.09 -5.14 -8.35
N VAL A 8 2.81 -4.66 -7.15
CA VAL A 8 2.24 -3.34 -6.92
C VAL A 8 2.93 -2.66 -5.74
N GLY A 9 3.30 -1.40 -5.93
CA GLY A 9 3.89 -0.57 -4.90
C GLY A 9 2.85 0.37 -4.31
N VAL A 10 2.80 0.49 -2.99
CA VAL A 10 1.95 1.46 -2.28
C VAL A 10 2.82 2.37 -1.46
N GLN A 11 2.88 3.64 -1.83
CA GLN A 11 3.60 4.67 -1.10
C GLN A 11 2.64 5.46 -0.23
N LEU A 12 2.71 5.23 1.08
CA LEU A 12 1.97 6.04 2.05
C LEU A 12 2.68 7.38 2.23
N ARG A 13 1.96 8.47 2.11
CA ARG A 13 2.50 9.81 2.39
C ARG A 13 1.84 10.38 3.65
N PRO A 14 2.63 10.85 4.63
CA PRO A 14 2.05 11.53 5.79
C PRO A 14 1.40 12.85 5.35
N ALA A 15 0.25 13.17 5.92
CA ALA A 15 -0.35 14.50 5.82
C ALA A 15 -0.01 15.33 7.06
N LYS A 16 -0.16 16.66 6.99
CA LYS A 16 0.25 17.65 8.03
C LYS A 16 -0.09 17.30 9.49
N LYS A 17 -1.08 16.44 9.75
CA LYS A 17 -1.49 15.99 11.09
C LYS A 17 -1.65 14.47 11.24
N ARG A 18 -1.24 13.68 10.24
CA ARG A 18 -1.51 12.23 10.20
C ARG A 18 -0.23 11.43 10.02
N SER A 19 0.04 10.58 11.00
CA SER A 19 1.15 9.63 10.98
C SER A 19 0.80 8.44 10.09
N THR A 20 1.76 8.00 9.27
CA THR A 20 1.65 6.73 8.51
C THR A 20 2.06 5.50 9.35
N VAL A 21 2.44 5.72 10.61
CA VAL A 21 2.90 4.69 11.55
C VAL A 21 1.69 3.91 12.04
N GLY A 22 1.68 2.58 11.87
CA GLY A 22 0.55 1.73 12.24
C GLY A 22 -0.54 1.63 11.19
N ALA A 23 -0.31 2.13 9.97
CA ALA A 23 -1.24 1.97 8.86
C ALA A 23 -1.20 0.53 8.32
N THR A 24 -2.37 -0.05 8.04
CA THR A 24 -2.51 -1.37 7.44
C THR A 24 -2.94 -1.24 5.99
N VAL A 25 -2.15 -1.79 5.08
CA VAL A 25 -2.46 -1.82 3.65
C VAL A 25 -2.92 -3.20 3.24
N ARG A 26 -4.04 -3.28 2.53
CA ARG A 26 -4.64 -4.49 1.99
C ARG A 26 -4.81 -4.34 0.48
N ILE A 27 -4.22 -5.25 -0.27
CA ILE A 27 -4.40 -5.41 -1.71
C ILE A 27 -5.43 -6.50 -1.91
N ILE A 28 -6.49 -6.21 -2.65
CA ILE A 28 -7.53 -7.15 -3.03
C ILE A 28 -7.36 -7.35 -4.53
N GLY A 29 -7.07 -8.57 -4.95
CA GLY A 29 -7.13 -9.00 -6.32
C GLY A 29 -8.29 -9.99 -6.51
N ASN A 30 -8.50 -10.36 -7.77
CA ASN A 30 -9.62 -11.21 -8.18
C ASN A 30 -9.62 -12.57 -7.46
N ASP A 31 -8.43 -13.15 -7.26
CA ASP A 31 -8.25 -14.49 -6.69
C ASP A 31 -7.34 -14.49 -5.43
N PHE A 32 -6.94 -13.32 -4.94
CA PHE A 32 -6.03 -13.22 -3.80
C PHE A 32 -6.26 -11.96 -2.97
N THR A 33 -5.87 -12.01 -1.70
CA THR A 33 -5.83 -10.83 -0.83
C THR A 33 -4.50 -10.82 -0.09
N ALA A 34 -3.74 -9.73 -0.23
CA ALA A 34 -2.46 -9.54 0.44
C ALA A 34 -2.56 -8.39 1.44
N VAL A 35 -2.21 -8.64 2.70
CA VAL A 35 -2.25 -7.62 3.77
C VAL A 35 -0.85 -7.39 4.30
N LYS A 36 -0.43 -6.12 4.40
CA LYS A 36 0.79 -5.71 5.11
C LYS A 36 0.48 -4.54 6.04
N ALA A 37 0.75 -4.74 7.32
CA ALA A 37 0.75 -3.66 8.29
C ALA A 37 2.13 -2.98 8.31
N LYS A 38 2.16 -1.64 8.22
CA LYS A 38 3.38 -0.86 8.43
C LYS A 38 3.53 -0.58 9.93
N VAL A 39 4.35 -1.41 10.60
CA VAL A 39 4.55 -1.38 12.07
C VAL A 39 5.70 -0.46 12.52
N PHE A 40 6.45 0.17 11.62
CA PHE A 40 7.65 0.90 12.03
C PHE A 40 7.35 2.28 12.63
N GLY A 41 7.26 2.30 13.96
CA GLY A 41 7.73 3.42 14.76
C GLY A 41 9.22 3.24 15.05
N GLN A 42 10.08 4.09 14.52
CA GLN A 42 11.32 4.52 15.20
C GLN A 42 12.01 5.68 14.47
N SER A 43 12.43 6.63 15.30
CA SER A 43 13.56 7.57 15.21
C SER A 43 13.52 8.74 14.20
N ARG A 44 13.89 9.90 14.75
CA ARG A 44 13.87 11.30 14.26
C ARG A 44 14.60 11.60 12.93
N ASN A 45 14.89 10.61 12.08
CA ASN A 45 15.67 10.77 10.84
C ASN A 45 15.10 10.01 9.62
N ALA A 46 13.91 9.40 9.70
CA ALA A 46 13.32 8.63 8.60
C ALA A 46 12.66 9.52 7.51
N GLN A 47 13.47 10.25 6.75
CA GLN A 47 13.06 10.98 5.54
C GLN A 47 12.79 10.08 4.32
N THR A 48 12.85 8.75 4.45
CA THR A 48 12.71 7.85 3.30
C THR A 48 11.45 6.97 3.41
N SER A 49 10.44 7.42 2.66
CA SER A 49 9.49 6.60 1.91
C SER A 49 8.75 5.48 2.67
N SER A 50 7.50 5.73 3.05
CA SER A 50 6.56 4.67 3.47
C SER A 50 6.05 3.85 2.29
N THR A 51 6.98 3.33 1.50
CA THR A 51 6.69 2.48 0.34
C THR A 51 6.62 1.02 0.78
N LEU A 52 5.48 0.39 0.52
CA LEU A 52 5.23 -1.03 0.65
C LEU A 52 5.23 -1.65 -0.75
N HIS A 53 5.86 -2.80 -0.90
CA HIS A 53 5.92 -3.51 -2.17
C HIS A 53 5.22 -4.87 -2.01
N PHE A 54 4.31 -5.19 -2.92
CA PHE A 54 3.51 -6.41 -2.92
C PHE A 54 3.75 -7.17 -4.22
N GLY A 55 4.24 -8.40 -4.14
CA GLY A 55 4.24 -9.30 -5.29
C GLY A 55 2.84 -9.91 -5.43
N ILE A 56 2.27 -9.84 -6.63
CA ILE A 56 0.94 -10.39 -6.94
C ILE A 56 1.02 -11.63 -7.85
N GLY A 57 2.22 -12.14 -8.10
CA GLY A 57 2.43 -13.37 -8.87
C GLY A 57 2.05 -13.19 -10.33
N GLU A 58 1.18 -14.04 -10.84
CA GLU A 58 0.68 -13.96 -12.22
C GLU A 58 -0.60 -13.13 -12.35
N ALA A 59 -1.06 -12.47 -11.29
CA ALA A 59 -2.25 -11.65 -11.38
C ALA A 59 -2.02 -10.43 -12.28
N ASP A 60 -2.85 -10.29 -13.30
CA ASP A 60 -2.78 -9.18 -14.28
C ASP A 60 -3.56 -7.93 -13.84
N ALA A 61 -4.35 -8.04 -12.78
CA ALA A 61 -5.13 -6.95 -12.22
C ALA A 61 -5.31 -7.08 -10.70
N ILE A 62 -5.57 -5.94 -10.07
CA ILE A 62 -6.00 -5.85 -8.67
C ILE A 62 -7.32 -5.09 -8.61
N GLU A 63 -8.24 -5.56 -7.80
CA GLU A 63 -9.56 -4.96 -7.63
C GLU A 63 -9.47 -3.67 -6.84
N ALA A 64 -8.76 -3.68 -5.71
CA ALA A 64 -8.69 -2.55 -4.82
C ALA A 64 -7.42 -2.53 -3.95
N ILE A 65 -6.98 -1.32 -3.60
CA ILE A 65 -6.02 -1.07 -2.52
C ILE A 65 -6.77 -0.38 -1.40
N GLU A 66 -6.82 -1.01 -0.23
CA GLU A 66 -7.36 -0.45 0.99
C GLU A 66 -6.24 -0.11 1.97
N VAL A 67 -6.26 1.11 2.51
CA VAL A 67 -5.33 1.57 3.52
C VAL A 67 -6.14 1.97 4.74
N GLN A 68 -5.99 1.23 5.82
CA GLN A 68 -6.52 1.58 7.13
C GLN A 68 -5.46 2.34 7.93
N TRP A 69 -5.73 3.59 8.22
CA TRP A 69 -4.86 4.46 9.00
C TRP A 69 -5.07 4.23 10.51
N SER A 70 -4.12 4.67 11.32
CA SER A 70 -4.16 4.47 12.77
C SER A 70 -5.19 5.32 13.50
N ASP A 71 -5.74 6.34 12.84
CA ASP A 71 -6.89 7.11 13.33
C ASP A 71 -8.24 6.43 13.05
N GLY A 72 -8.23 5.27 12.36
CA GLY A 72 -9.43 4.53 11.95
C GLY A 72 -9.97 4.94 10.58
N GLU A 73 -9.41 5.98 9.94
CA GLU A 73 -9.77 6.34 8.58
C GLU A 73 -9.37 5.22 7.61
N LYS A 74 -10.17 5.02 6.57
CA LYS A 74 -9.91 4.05 5.51
C LYS A 74 -9.89 4.76 4.18
N THR A 75 -8.81 4.59 3.43
CA THR A 75 -8.69 5.05 2.05
C THR A 75 -8.77 3.83 1.14
N ARG A 76 -9.62 3.87 0.12
CA ARG A 76 -9.79 2.78 -0.85
C ARG A 76 -9.58 3.32 -2.26
N MET A 77 -8.75 2.64 -3.04
CA MET A 77 -8.47 2.95 -4.44
C MET A 77 -8.91 1.76 -5.29
N GLU A 78 -9.88 1.99 -6.16
CA GLU A 78 -10.42 0.98 -7.08
C GLU A 78 -9.56 0.84 -8.33
N SER A 79 -9.46 -0.40 -8.83
CA SER A 79 -8.74 -0.77 -10.06
C SER A 79 -7.35 -0.12 -10.25
N PRO A 80 -6.45 -0.17 -9.25
CA PRO A 80 -5.11 0.39 -9.40
C PRO A 80 -4.29 -0.37 -10.43
N ALA A 81 -3.47 0.35 -11.19
CA ALA A 81 -2.60 -0.25 -12.18
C ALA A 81 -1.49 -1.11 -11.55
N ILE A 82 -1.27 -2.31 -12.08
CA ILE A 82 -0.17 -3.19 -11.65
C ILE A 82 1.18 -2.68 -12.17
N ASN A 83 2.26 -3.21 -11.61
CA ASN A 83 3.67 -2.88 -11.90
C ASN A 83 4.00 -1.38 -11.73
N GLN A 84 3.29 -0.71 -10.82
CA GLN A 84 3.41 0.73 -10.57
C GLN A 84 3.38 1.05 -9.09
N TYR A 85 3.86 2.25 -8.75
CA TYR A 85 3.76 2.81 -7.40
C TYR A 85 2.55 3.75 -7.30
N HIS A 86 1.63 3.41 -6.42
CA HIS A 86 0.48 4.24 -6.08
C HIS A 86 0.77 5.03 -4.82
N VAL A 87 0.63 6.35 -4.91
CA VAL A 87 0.75 7.23 -3.75
C VAL A 87 -0.61 7.34 -3.08
N VAL A 88 -0.68 6.96 -1.80
CA VAL A 88 -1.90 7.04 -1.01
C VAL A 88 -1.67 8.03 0.14
N VAL A 89 -2.55 9.04 0.18
CA VAL A 89 -2.58 10.06 1.23
C VAL A 89 -3.87 9.88 2.03
N PRO A 90 -3.85 10.12 3.35
CA PRO A 90 -5.07 10.10 4.13
C PRO A 90 -5.96 11.30 3.73
N GLY A 91 -7.27 11.04 3.55
CA GLY A 91 -8.27 12.03 3.16
C GLY A 91 -8.30 12.42 1.68
N SER A 92 -7.79 11.57 0.76
CA SER A 92 -8.01 11.74 -0.69
C SER A 92 -9.44 11.45 -1.11
#